data_AF-A0A7C8FZ02-F1
#
_entry.id   AF-A0A7C8FZ02-F1
#
_cell.length_a   1.000
_cell.length_b   1.000
_cell.length_c   1.000
_cell.angle_alpha   90.00
_cell.angle_beta   90.00
_cell.angle_gamma   90.00
#
_symmetry.space_group_name_H-M   'P 1'
#
loop_
_entity.id
_entity.type
_entity.pdbx_description
1 polymer ?
#
loop_
_entity_poly.entity_id
_entity_poly.type
_entity_poly.pdbx_seq_one_letter_code
_entity_poly.pdbx_strand_id
1 'polypeptide(L)'
;MHLFERPDFVISPKTGKVIGIEHFRVDHFVRHDKSVQSAAATFMNSCEGRRKQMLSNGAPGYFTDDMLGQIGEMISQQIHLSNNASIDDIKRSLEARLFGTRGHIPKIESYRANLQSFSSARVTEMGFLIEIHSDLRDLFLNDAHAVRRIQLGELPLFGDVYDLLAKAASSLDWIILAFYGATDNEIRNAAIIDCRNEKFPYSASMQDIYAIPYLGLDKTAPKMHQQRRGKVGFTVGEEDITYLIERTSPPIDPEQLWQRAIADGAIALTKARERKPFVATLPVQILYEMLFDKAKRYRGPITSNTVEKLLYSMKATERNLLIQRFAAKWDISEP
;
A
#
# COMPACT_ATOMS: atom_id res chain seq x y z
N MET A 1 24.85 18.32 29.74
CA MET A 1 24.79 18.63 28.29
C MET A 1 23.57 17.90 27.75
N HIS A 2 22.41 18.56 27.66
CA HIS A 2 21.22 17.93 27.11
C HIS A 2 21.48 17.65 25.63
N LEU A 3 21.33 16.39 25.19
CA LEU A 3 21.38 16.06 23.77
C LEU A 3 20.32 16.90 23.07
N PHE A 4 20.75 17.70 22.10
CA PHE A 4 19.90 18.60 21.35
C PHE A 4 19.03 17.79 20.38
N GLU A 5 17.72 17.80 20.56
CA GLU A 5 16.78 17.16 19.64
C GLU A 5 16.59 18.07 18.41
N ARG A 6 16.86 17.55 17.22
CA ARG A 6 16.79 18.30 15.95
C ARG A 6 16.16 17.42 14.88
N PRO A 7 15.55 18.02 13.84
CA PRO A 7 15.09 17.25 12.69
C PRO A 7 16.28 16.60 11.96
N ASP A 8 16.01 15.51 11.25
CA ASP A 8 17.03 14.76 10.50
C ASP A 8 17.76 15.62 9.46
N PHE A 9 17.03 16.52 8.77
CA PHE A 9 17.60 17.47 7.83
C PHE A 9 17.29 18.91 8.23
N VAL A 10 18.28 19.78 8.03
CA VAL A 10 18.14 21.23 8.17
C VAL A 10 18.62 21.88 6.88
N ILE A 11 17.71 22.55 6.19
CA ILE A 11 17.98 23.21 4.91
C ILE A 11 17.94 24.72 5.13
N SER A 12 19.04 25.40 4.84
CA SER A 12 19.14 26.86 4.88
C SER A 12 19.25 27.40 3.46
N PRO A 13 18.13 27.63 2.74
CA PRO A 13 18.17 28.35 1.48
C PRO A 13 18.75 29.75 1.71
N LYS A 14 19.38 30.35 0.68
CA LYS A 14 20.14 31.62 0.73
C LYS A 14 19.34 32.87 1.21
N THR A 15 18.10 32.71 1.67
CA THR A 15 17.09 33.77 1.86
C THR A 15 16.61 33.95 3.30
N GLY A 16 17.49 33.82 4.31
CA GLY A 16 17.12 34.11 5.70
C GLY A 16 15.99 33.21 6.22
N LYS A 17 15.89 32.00 5.69
CA LYS A 17 14.89 30.99 5.99
C LYS A 17 15.59 29.69 6.35
N VAL A 18 15.01 28.92 7.26
CA VAL A 18 15.45 27.57 7.58
C VAL A 18 14.27 26.62 7.51
N ILE A 19 14.48 25.43 6.95
CA ILE A 19 13.49 24.37 6.82
C ILE A 19 14.03 23.14 7.55
N GLY A 20 13.35 22.73 8.61
CA GLY A 20 13.60 21.45 9.28
C GLY A 20 12.75 20.35 8.65
N ILE A 21 13.36 19.24 8.25
CA ILE A 21 12.66 18.07 7.72
C ILE A 21 12.97 16.87 8.61
N GLU A 22 11.94 16.34 9.28
CA GLU A 22 12.03 15.05 9.97
C GLU A 22 11.69 13.93 8.99
N HIS A 23 12.46 12.85 9.02
CA HIS A 23 12.34 11.72 8.12
C HIS A 23 11.88 10.47 8.86
N PHE A 24 10.90 9.79 8.28
CA PHE A 24 10.52 8.47 8.77
C PHE A 24 9.87 7.61 7.70
N ARG A 25 9.83 6.31 8.01
CA ARG A 25 9.30 5.27 7.14
C ARG A 25 7.95 4.77 7.62
N VAL A 26 7.06 4.55 6.66
CA VAL A 26 5.75 3.93 6.77
C VAL A 26 5.74 2.67 5.92
N ASP A 27 5.29 1.57 6.50
CA ASP A 27 5.36 0.24 5.90
C ASP A 27 3.98 -0.38 5.74
N HIS A 28 3.74 -1.01 4.59
CA HIS A 28 2.64 -1.95 4.39
C HIS A 28 2.93 -3.28 5.11
N PHE A 29 4.17 -3.78 5.08
CA PHE A 29 4.52 -5.02 5.75
C PHE A 29 5.00 -4.73 7.17
N VAL A 30 4.10 -4.84 8.15
CA VAL A 30 4.40 -4.62 9.57
C VAL A 30 4.26 -5.90 10.38
N ARG A 31 4.95 -5.95 11.53
CA ARG A 31 4.75 -6.99 12.54
C ARG A 31 3.62 -6.57 13.48
N HIS A 32 2.75 -7.53 13.81
CA HIS A 32 1.64 -7.35 14.76
C HIS A 32 2.05 -7.69 16.20
N ASP A 33 3.27 -7.29 16.62
CA ASP A 33 3.72 -7.49 18.01
C ASP A 33 3.34 -6.29 18.92
N LYS A 34 3.96 -6.19 20.11
CA LYS A 34 3.70 -5.09 21.06
C LYS A 34 4.00 -3.69 20.50
N SER A 35 4.69 -3.60 19.36
CA SER A 35 5.04 -2.35 18.67
C SER A 35 4.92 -2.52 17.15
N VAL A 36 4.44 -1.49 16.45
CA VAL A 36 4.43 -1.52 14.97
C VAL A 36 5.88 -1.44 14.48
N GLN A 37 6.43 -2.57 14.03
CA GLN A 37 7.78 -2.69 13.49
C GLN A 37 7.76 -3.09 12.01
N SER A 38 8.74 -2.61 11.26
CA SER A 38 8.88 -2.91 9.83
C SER A 38 9.27 -4.37 9.60
N ALA A 39 8.33 -5.17 9.11
CA ALA A 39 8.62 -6.53 8.66
C ALA A 39 9.42 -6.50 7.35
N ALA A 40 9.10 -5.55 6.46
CA ALA A 40 9.83 -5.29 5.22
C ALA A 40 11.33 -5.01 5.45
N ALA A 41 11.68 -4.06 6.33
CA ALA A 41 13.07 -3.74 6.60
C ALA A 41 13.84 -4.93 7.19
N THR A 42 13.19 -5.70 8.08
CA THR A 42 13.80 -6.91 8.65
C THR A 42 14.07 -7.96 7.58
N PHE A 43 13.12 -8.15 6.66
CA PHE A 43 13.27 -9.07 5.53
C PHE A 43 14.39 -8.63 4.59
N MET A 44 14.44 -7.36 4.22
CA MET A 44 15.47 -6.82 3.34
C MET A 44 16.88 -6.95 3.93
N ASN A 45 17.03 -6.68 5.23
CA ASN A 45 18.30 -6.89 5.91
C ASN A 45 18.72 -8.37 5.89
N SER A 46 17.76 -9.30 6.02
CA SER A 46 18.03 -10.73 5.90
C SER A 46 18.43 -11.13 4.48
N CYS A 47 17.77 -10.59 3.44
CA CYS A 47 18.11 -10.85 2.05
C CYS A 47 19.50 -10.32 1.70
N GLU A 48 19.84 -9.10 2.12
CA GLU A 48 21.18 -8.54 1.92
C GLU A 48 22.26 -9.32 2.66
N GLY A 49 21.97 -9.82 3.87
CA GLY A 49 22.86 -10.71 4.60
C GLY A 49 23.16 -12.00 3.82
N ARG A 50 22.12 -12.66 3.30
CA ARG A 50 22.25 -13.87 2.47
C ARG A 50 22.98 -13.57 1.17
N ARG A 51 22.66 -12.47 0.48
CA ARG A 51 23.35 -12.05 -0.74
C ARG A 51 24.85 -11.86 -0.51
N LYS A 52 25.24 -11.18 0.58
CA LYS A 52 26.65 -11.00 0.96
C LYS A 52 27.34 -12.33 1.26
N GLN A 53 26.65 -13.26 1.91
CA GLN A 53 27.17 -14.59 2.17
C GLN A 53 27.40 -15.37 0.86
N MET A 54 26.43 -15.36 -0.05
CA MET A 54 26.52 -16.03 -1.36
C MET A 54 27.68 -15.48 -2.22
N LEU A 55 27.90 -14.16 -2.16
CA LEU A 55 28.91 -13.46 -2.96
C LEU A 55 30.24 -13.25 -2.22
N SER A 56 30.42 -13.85 -1.04
CA SER A 56 31.59 -13.64 -0.19
C SER A 56 32.91 -14.00 -0.86
N ASN A 57 32.89 -14.96 -1.80
CA ASN A 57 34.04 -15.41 -2.59
C ASN A 57 34.00 -14.89 -4.05
N GLY A 58 33.26 -13.81 -4.32
CA GLY A 58 33.00 -13.32 -5.67
C GLY A 58 31.72 -13.91 -6.28
N ALA A 59 31.39 -13.47 -7.51
CA ALA A 59 30.24 -13.98 -8.24
C ALA A 59 30.49 -15.44 -8.66
N PRO A 60 29.64 -16.40 -8.27
CA PRO A 60 29.84 -17.79 -8.63
C PRO A 60 29.57 -18.01 -10.13
N GLY A 61 30.30 -18.93 -10.75
CA GLY A 61 30.05 -19.32 -12.15
C GLY A 61 28.74 -20.09 -12.36
N TYR A 62 28.18 -20.65 -11.29
CA TYR A 62 26.88 -21.32 -11.24
C TYR A 62 26.32 -21.25 -9.82
N PHE A 63 24.99 -21.24 -9.68
CA PHE A 63 24.35 -21.32 -8.35
C PHE A 63 24.40 -22.76 -7.82
N THR A 64 24.73 -22.92 -6.53
CA THR A 64 24.66 -24.22 -5.86
C THR A 64 23.24 -24.51 -5.37
N ASP A 65 22.93 -25.78 -5.12
CA ASP A 65 21.63 -26.19 -4.54
C ASP A 65 21.31 -25.45 -3.23
N ASP A 66 22.31 -25.19 -2.39
CA ASP A 66 22.15 -24.38 -1.18
C ASP A 66 21.74 -22.94 -1.50
N MET A 67 22.40 -22.30 -2.49
CA MET A 67 22.04 -20.96 -2.92
C MET A 67 20.62 -20.90 -3.49
N LEU A 68 20.25 -21.89 -4.31
CA LEU A 68 18.90 -22.01 -4.87
C LEU A 68 17.86 -22.24 -3.77
N GLY A 69 18.14 -23.11 -2.81
CA GLY A 69 17.31 -23.32 -1.62
C GLY A 69 17.11 -22.01 -0.83
N GLN A 70 18.18 -21.25 -0.60
CA GLN A 70 18.10 -19.96 0.07
C GLN A 70 17.27 -18.93 -0.72
N ILE A 71 17.35 -18.92 -2.06
CA ILE A 71 16.49 -18.08 -2.91
C ILE A 71 15.03 -18.47 -2.76
N GLY A 72 14.71 -19.76 -2.86
CA GLY A 72 13.35 -20.23 -2.67
C GLY A 72 12.78 -19.89 -1.29
N GLU A 73 13.59 -19.96 -0.23
CA GLU A 73 13.22 -19.51 1.12
C GLU A 73 12.97 -18.00 1.19
N MET A 74 13.70 -17.18 0.44
CA MET A 74 13.42 -15.74 0.32
C MET A 74 12.07 -15.49 -0.40
N ILE A 75 11.78 -16.23 -1.46
CA ILE A 75 10.49 -16.15 -2.18
C ILE A 75 9.33 -16.56 -1.26
N SER A 76 9.46 -17.69 -0.55
CA SER A 76 8.44 -18.15 0.40
C SER A 76 8.18 -17.14 1.52
N GLN A 77 9.25 -16.51 2.04
CA GLN A 77 9.10 -15.46 3.05
C GLN A 77 8.42 -14.20 2.48
N GLN A 78 8.71 -13.81 1.23
CA GLN A 78 8.03 -12.68 0.59
C GLN A 78 6.53 -12.96 0.40
N ILE A 79 6.16 -14.15 -0.07
CA ILE A 79 4.77 -14.57 -0.20
C ILE A 79 4.08 -14.54 1.17
N HIS A 80 4.75 -15.05 2.21
CA HIS A 80 4.23 -15.04 3.56
C HIS A 80 3.99 -13.62 4.12
N LEU A 81 4.89 -12.67 3.82
CA LEU A 81 4.69 -11.26 4.19
C LEU A 81 3.51 -10.65 3.44
N SER A 82 3.43 -10.88 2.12
CA SER A 82 2.35 -10.37 1.28
C SER A 82 0.99 -10.88 1.72
N ASN A 83 0.86 -12.18 1.97
CA ASN A 83 -0.40 -12.81 2.40
C ASN A 83 -0.87 -12.40 3.80
N ASN A 84 0.04 -11.87 4.63
CA ASN A 84 -0.27 -11.40 5.97
C ASN A 84 -0.41 -9.88 6.06
N ALA A 85 -0.10 -9.16 4.98
CA ALA A 85 -0.23 -7.73 4.91
C ALA A 85 -1.69 -7.33 4.72
N SER A 86 -2.08 -6.23 5.34
CA SER A 86 -3.40 -5.64 5.25
C SER A 86 -3.26 -4.17 4.89
N ILE A 87 -4.25 -3.62 4.16
CA ILE A 87 -4.26 -2.20 3.84
C ILE A 87 -4.21 -1.30 5.08
N ASP A 88 -4.76 -1.78 6.19
CA ASP A 88 -4.70 -1.11 7.49
C ASP A 88 -3.27 -1.01 8.05
N ASP A 89 -2.32 -1.81 7.61
CA ASP A 89 -0.94 -1.75 8.10
C ASP A 89 -0.26 -0.45 7.74
N ILE A 90 -0.55 0.09 6.55
CA ILE A 90 -0.08 1.42 6.15
C ILE A 90 -0.64 2.47 7.11
N LYS A 91 -1.95 2.41 7.38
CA LYS A 91 -2.62 3.32 8.34
C LYS A 91 -2.00 3.19 9.73
N ARG A 92 -1.87 1.97 10.27
CA ARG A 92 -1.30 1.70 11.59
C ARG A 92 0.13 2.21 11.70
N SER A 93 0.94 1.95 10.68
CA SER A 93 2.34 2.38 10.60
C SER A 93 2.42 3.91 10.58
N LEU A 94 1.62 4.56 9.74
CA LEU A 94 1.55 6.02 9.68
C LEU A 94 1.07 6.63 11.00
N GLU A 95 -0.01 6.11 11.58
CA GLU A 95 -0.57 6.60 12.84
C GLU A 95 0.44 6.46 13.99
N ALA A 96 1.10 5.30 14.10
CA ALA A 96 2.12 5.07 15.11
C ALA A 96 3.32 6.03 14.98
N ARG A 97 3.74 6.32 13.74
CA ARG A 97 4.85 7.25 13.45
C ARG A 97 4.46 8.71 13.60
N LEU A 98 3.22 9.09 13.29
CA LEU A 98 2.77 10.47 13.46
C LEU A 98 2.47 10.79 14.93
N PHE A 99 1.60 9.98 15.55
CA PHE A 99 0.91 10.33 16.80
C PHE A 99 1.13 9.33 17.95
N GLY A 100 1.87 8.23 17.71
CA GLY A 100 2.15 7.24 18.74
C GLY A 100 3.07 7.77 19.86
N THR A 101 3.39 6.91 20.82
CA THR A 101 4.27 7.26 21.96
C THR A 101 5.67 7.70 21.53
N ARG A 102 6.15 7.21 20.38
CA ARG A 102 7.39 7.63 19.72
C ARG A 102 7.10 8.41 18.43
N GLY A 103 5.94 9.04 18.35
CA GLY A 103 5.50 9.78 17.17
C GLY A 103 6.33 11.04 16.93
N HIS A 104 6.33 11.50 15.68
CA HIS A 104 7.11 12.65 15.24
C HIS A 104 6.37 13.99 15.44
N ILE A 105 5.03 14.00 15.44
CA ILE A 105 4.24 15.24 15.63
C ILE A 105 4.54 15.92 16.99
N PRO A 106 4.58 15.20 18.13
CA PRO A 106 4.88 15.82 19.43
C PRO A 106 6.25 16.52 19.50
N LYS A 107 7.18 16.20 18.59
CA LYS A 107 8.54 16.77 18.57
C LYS A 107 8.67 18.05 17.77
N ILE A 108 7.71 18.33 16.88
CA ILE A 108 7.79 19.43 15.91
C ILE A 108 7.99 20.79 16.59
N GLU A 109 7.29 21.05 17.68
CA GLU A 109 7.38 22.35 18.35
C GLU A 109 8.75 22.56 19.02
N SER A 110 9.29 21.51 19.64
CA SER A 110 10.65 21.51 20.19
C SER A 110 11.68 21.72 19.08
N TYR A 111 11.54 21.03 17.94
CA TYR A 111 12.42 21.23 16.78
C TYR A 111 12.36 22.66 16.25
N ARG A 112 11.17 23.26 16.17
CA ARG A 112 10.98 24.65 15.71
C ARG A 112 11.67 25.64 16.65
N ALA A 113 11.45 25.53 17.96
CA ALA A 113 12.09 26.38 18.96
C ALA A 113 13.62 26.24 18.95
N ASN A 114 14.10 25.01 18.78
CA ASN A 114 15.50 24.68 18.63
C ASN A 114 16.08 25.36 17.38
N LEU A 115 15.47 25.22 16.20
CA LEU A 115 15.97 25.88 14.99
C LEU A 115 16.00 27.41 15.09
N GLN A 116 15.01 28.03 15.73
CA GLN A 116 14.96 29.47 15.96
C GLN A 116 16.09 29.96 16.88
N SER A 117 16.55 29.13 17.81
CA SER A 117 17.61 29.50 18.78
C SER A 117 19.01 29.55 18.17
N PHE A 118 19.25 28.85 17.06
CA PHE A 118 20.58 28.75 16.42
C PHE A 118 20.65 29.35 15.02
N SER A 119 19.50 29.70 14.45
CA SER A 119 19.41 30.28 13.12
C SER A 119 19.11 31.76 13.22
N SER A 120 19.89 32.61 12.54
CA SER A 120 19.51 34.00 12.31
C SER A 120 18.39 34.14 11.25
N ALA A 121 17.76 33.04 10.85
CA ALA A 121 16.66 33.03 9.90
C ALA A 121 15.44 33.74 10.49
N ARG A 122 14.80 34.56 9.65
CA ARG A 122 13.55 35.25 9.97
C ARG A 122 12.35 34.30 9.90
N VAL A 123 12.46 33.23 9.11
CA VAL A 123 11.38 32.27 8.89
C VAL A 123 11.91 30.86 9.16
N THR A 124 11.21 30.13 10.02
CA THR A 124 11.45 28.70 10.29
C THR A 124 10.23 27.93 9.82
N GLU A 125 10.45 26.97 8.93
CA GLU A 125 9.41 26.04 8.46
C GLU A 125 9.77 24.61 8.87
N MET A 126 8.76 23.78 9.07
CA MET A 126 8.88 22.38 9.43
C MET A 126 8.15 21.49 8.42
N GLY A 127 8.74 20.34 8.10
CA GLY A 127 8.07 19.37 7.26
C GLY A 127 8.46 17.94 7.58
N PHE A 128 7.74 17.02 6.95
CA PHE A 128 8.04 15.60 6.98
C PHE A 128 8.49 15.11 5.61
N LEU A 129 9.50 14.23 5.62
CA LEU A 129 9.79 13.31 4.52
C LEU A 129 9.31 11.92 4.93
N ILE A 130 8.26 11.44 4.29
CA ILE A 130 7.62 10.17 4.60
C ILE A 130 7.92 9.19 3.46
N GLU A 131 8.71 8.17 3.76
CA GLU A 131 8.90 7.03 2.85
C GLU A 131 7.74 6.06 3.04
N ILE A 132 6.98 5.81 1.98
CA ILE A 132 5.85 4.89 1.97
C ILE A 132 6.26 3.67 1.16
N HIS A 133 6.41 2.53 1.85
CA HIS A 133 6.73 1.25 1.24
C HIS A 133 5.47 0.38 1.13
N SER A 134 4.97 0.19 -0.08
CA SER A 134 3.74 -0.56 -0.35
C SER A 134 3.87 -1.55 -1.51
N ASP A 135 3.06 -2.60 -1.45
CA ASP A 135 2.82 -3.50 -2.58
C ASP A 135 1.33 -3.82 -2.58
N LEU A 136 0.63 -3.25 -3.56
CA LEU A 136 -0.82 -3.30 -3.71
C LEU A 136 -1.22 -3.78 -5.11
N ARG A 137 -0.29 -4.46 -5.81
CA ARG A 137 -0.46 -4.87 -7.22
C ARG A 137 -1.65 -5.80 -7.48
N ASP A 138 -2.14 -6.47 -6.43
CA ASP A 138 -3.32 -7.33 -6.48
C ASP A 138 -4.65 -6.54 -6.48
N LEU A 139 -4.59 -5.21 -6.40
CA LEU A 139 -5.76 -4.33 -6.39
C LEU A 139 -5.94 -3.59 -7.72
N PHE A 140 -7.17 -3.16 -7.95
CA PHE A 140 -7.60 -2.43 -9.14
C PHE A 140 -7.95 -1.00 -8.78
N LEU A 141 -7.25 -0.03 -9.38
CA LEU A 141 -7.64 1.36 -9.35
C LEU A 141 -8.63 1.62 -10.49
N ASN A 142 -9.83 2.07 -10.11
CA ASN A 142 -10.86 2.53 -11.03
C ASN A 142 -10.94 4.04 -10.88
N ASP A 143 -10.53 4.77 -11.91
CA ASP A 143 -10.69 6.22 -11.98
C ASP A 143 -11.79 6.60 -13.00
N ALA A 144 -12.01 7.90 -13.21
CA ALA A 144 -13.06 8.38 -14.12
C ALA A 144 -12.82 8.03 -15.60
N HIS A 145 -11.59 7.61 -15.96
CA HIS A 145 -11.12 7.43 -17.33
C HIS A 145 -10.79 5.97 -17.64
N ALA A 146 -10.21 5.23 -16.70
CA ALA A 146 -9.68 3.90 -16.91
C ALA A 146 -9.74 3.03 -15.65
N VAL A 147 -9.62 1.73 -15.89
CA VAL A 147 -9.34 0.72 -14.86
C VAL A 147 -7.96 0.17 -15.11
N ARG A 148 -7.13 0.07 -14.07
CA ARG A 148 -5.81 -0.57 -14.14
C ARG A 148 -5.44 -1.26 -12.84
N ARG A 149 -4.50 -2.19 -12.90
CA ARG A 149 -3.80 -2.68 -11.70
C ARG A 149 -2.92 -1.59 -11.12
N ILE A 150 -2.85 -1.54 -9.80
CA ILE A 150 -1.92 -0.66 -9.09
C ILE A 150 -0.48 -1.11 -9.40
N GLN A 151 0.42 -0.16 -9.57
CA GLN A 151 1.84 -0.46 -9.86
C GLN A 151 2.62 -0.71 -8.56
N LEU A 152 3.79 -1.36 -8.68
CA LEU A 152 4.65 -1.57 -7.52
C LEU A 152 5.01 -0.21 -6.87
N GLY A 153 4.85 -0.13 -5.55
CA GLY A 153 5.13 1.06 -4.75
C GLY A 153 4.12 2.19 -4.90
N GLU A 154 3.10 2.05 -5.73
CA GLU A 154 2.02 3.02 -5.78
C GLU A 154 1.09 2.87 -4.57
N LEU A 155 0.66 4.00 -4.01
CA LEU A 155 -0.36 4.04 -2.96
C LEU A 155 -1.45 5.05 -3.31
N PRO A 156 -2.63 4.59 -3.76
CA PRO A 156 -3.84 5.41 -3.72
C PRO A 156 -4.12 5.80 -2.27
N LEU A 157 -4.17 7.10 -1.95
CA LEU A 157 -4.32 7.53 -0.57
C LEU A 157 -5.75 7.26 -0.07
N PHE A 158 -5.88 6.15 0.66
CA PHE A 158 -7.15 5.76 1.26
C PHE A 158 -7.61 6.81 2.27
N GLY A 159 -8.93 6.97 2.42
CA GLY A 159 -9.50 8.06 3.22
C GLY A 159 -8.91 8.18 4.63
N ASP A 160 -8.67 7.06 5.31
CA ASP A 160 -8.04 7.05 6.64
C ASP A 160 -6.56 7.46 6.65
N VAL A 161 -5.79 7.07 5.63
CA VAL A 161 -4.40 7.52 5.45
C VAL A 161 -4.37 9.01 5.10
N TYR A 162 -5.26 9.45 4.20
CA TYR A 162 -5.43 10.84 3.82
C TYR A 162 -5.79 11.72 5.03
N ASP A 163 -6.73 11.27 5.86
CA ASP A 163 -7.17 12.00 7.06
C ASP A 163 -6.04 12.11 8.11
N LEU A 164 -5.21 11.08 8.26
CA LEU A 164 -4.01 11.13 9.11
C LEU A 164 -2.99 12.17 8.63
N LEU A 165 -2.76 12.24 7.31
CA LEU A 165 -1.89 13.25 6.71
C LEU A 165 -2.49 14.66 6.85
N ALA A 166 -3.79 14.82 6.63
CA ALA A 166 -4.50 16.08 6.81
C ALA A 166 -4.42 16.57 8.27
N LYS A 167 -4.56 15.65 9.23
CA LYS A 167 -4.38 15.96 10.66
C LYS A 167 -2.95 16.40 10.96
N ALA A 168 -1.94 15.70 10.42
CA ALA A 168 -0.53 16.06 10.59
C ALA A 168 -0.20 17.43 9.96
N ALA A 169 -0.79 17.75 8.80
CA ALA A 169 -0.59 18.99 8.07
C ALA A 169 -0.92 20.25 8.90
N SER A 170 -1.79 20.14 9.91
CA SER A 170 -2.10 21.26 10.83
C SER A 170 -0.90 21.75 11.64
N SER A 171 0.12 20.92 11.80
CA SER A 171 1.35 21.22 12.57
C SER A 171 2.58 21.45 11.68
N LEU A 172 2.42 21.35 10.36
CA LEU A 172 3.52 21.31 9.40
C LEU A 172 3.36 22.36 8.31
N ASP A 173 4.48 22.79 7.75
CA ASP A 173 4.52 23.64 6.57
C ASP A 173 4.56 22.78 5.28
N TRP A 174 5.18 21.59 5.36
CA TRP A 174 5.36 20.69 4.21
C TRP A 174 5.17 19.21 4.57
N ILE A 175 4.59 18.45 3.64
CA ILE A 175 4.65 16.99 3.65
C ILE A 175 5.24 16.54 2.31
N ILE A 176 6.34 15.80 2.36
CA ILE A 176 6.98 15.18 1.21
C ILE A 176 6.71 13.69 1.31
N LEU A 177 6.05 13.12 0.31
CA LEU A 177 5.79 11.69 0.20
C LEU A 177 6.75 11.11 -0.84
N ALA A 178 7.47 10.06 -0.47
CA ALA A 178 8.29 9.27 -1.39
C ALA A 178 7.76 7.83 -1.41
N PHE A 179 7.39 7.35 -2.59
CA PHE A 179 6.70 6.08 -2.77
C PHE A 179 7.67 5.00 -3.26
N TYR A 180 7.71 3.86 -2.57
CA TYR A 180 8.63 2.75 -2.79
C TYR A 180 7.88 1.42 -2.85
N GLY A 181 8.45 0.42 -3.52
CA GLY A 181 7.98 -0.95 -3.37
C GLY A 181 8.15 -1.43 -1.93
N ALA A 182 7.26 -2.33 -1.48
CA ALA A 182 7.27 -2.83 -0.11
C ALA A 182 8.64 -3.38 0.35
N THR A 183 9.41 -3.91 -0.60
CA THR A 183 10.71 -4.56 -0.36
C THR A 183 11.80 -4.11 -1.33
N ASP A 184 11.67 -2.91 -1.90
CA ASP A 184 12.75 -2.29 -2.67
C ASP A 184 13.14 -0.93 -2.07
N ASN A 185 14.24 -0.38 -2.57
CA ASN A 185 14.77 0.92 -2.17
C ASN A 185 14.75 1.91 -3.36
N GLU A 186 13.85 1.69 -4.33
CA GLU A 186 13.73 2.55 -5.51
C GLU A 186 12.52 3.48 -5.36
N ILE A 187 12.76 4.79 -5.45
CA ILE A 187 11.67 5.77 -5.49
C ILE A 187 10.92 5.59 -6.81
N ARG A 188 9.66 5.18 -6.71
CA ARG A 188 8.74 5.00 -7.84
C ARG A 188 8.03 6.30 -8.20
N ASN A 189 7.68 7.09 -7.19
CA ASN A 189 7.03 8.39 -7.35
C ASN A 189 7.28 9.26 -6.12
N ALA A 190 7.04 10.56 -6.21
CA ALA A 190 7.07 11.46 -5.08
C ALA A 190 6.04 12.60 -5.22
N ALA A 191 5.59 13.14 -4.09
CA ALA A 191 4.69 14.28 -4.03
C ALA A 191 5.15 15.26 -2.95
N ILE A 192 4.94 16.56 -3.19
CA ILE A 192 5.27 17.63 -2.24
C ILE A 192 4.00 18.43 -1.96
N ILE A 193 3.53 18.42 -0.72
CA ILE A 193 2.27 19.01 -0.32
C ILE A 193 2.55 20.24 0.56
N ASP A 194 2.12 21.41 0.07
CA ASP A 194 2.12 22.66 0.84
C ASP A 194 0.97 22.62 1.86
N CYS A 195 1.32 22.63 3.14
CA CYS A 195 0.36 22.56 4.25
C CYS A 195 0.04 23.95 4.84
N ARG A 196 0.84 24.96 4.48
CA ARG A 196 0.73 26.31 5.04
C ARG A 196 -0.61 26.94 4.71
N ASN A 197 -1.17 27.69 5.66
CA ASN A 197 -2.45 28.38 5.48
C ASN A 197 -3.57 27.44 4.98
N GLU A 198 -3.63 26.22 5.55
CA GLU A 198 -4.66 25.21 5.27
C GLU A 198 -4.68 24.73 3.81
N LYS A 199 -3.55 24.86 3.09
CA LYS A 199 -3.45 24.48 1.67
C LYS A 199 -3.37 22.99 1.41
N PHE A 200 -3.31 22.14 2.43
CA PHE A 200 -3.14 20.69 2.27
C PHE A 200 -4.11 20.08 1.24
N PRO A 201 -5.45 20.28 1.33
CA PRO A 201 -6.37 19.65 0.37
C PRO A 201 -6.16 20.15 -1.07
N TYR A 202 -5.90 21.44 -1.23
CA TYR A 202 -5.66 22.05 -2.54
C TYR A 202 -4.34 21.55 -3.15
N SER A 203 -3.24 21.63 -2.40
CA SER A 203 -1.91 21.18 -2.86
C SER A 203 -1.85 19.68 -3.16
N ALA A 204 -2.59 18.87 -2.40
CA ALA A 204 -2.76 17.45 -2.68
C ALA A 204 -3.54 17.21 -3.98
N SER A 205 -4.67 17.89 -4.16
CA SER A 205 -5.50 17.73 -5.38
C SER A 205 -4.78 18.12 -6.67
N MET A 206 -3.85 19.07 -6.62
CA MET A 206 -3.03 19.48 -7.77
C MET A 206 -2.06 18.38 -8.24
N GLN A 207 -1.87 17.34 -7.44
CA GLN A 207 -1.04 16.16 -7.71
C GLN A 207 -1.89 14.88 -7.78
N ASP A 208 -3.20 15.01 -8.04
CA ASP A 208 -4.16 13.89 -8.09
C ASP A 208 -4.21 13.05 -6.80
N ILE A 209 -3.90 13.67 -5.67
CA ILE A 209 -4.01 13.07 -4.35
C ILE A 209 -5.32 13.52 -3.70
N TYR A 210 -6.20 12.54 -3.46
CA TYR A 210 -7.47 12.71 -2.77
C TYR A 210 -7.82 11.42 -2.02
N ALA A 211 -8.77 11.51 -1.09
CA ALA A 211 -9.26 10.36 -0.33
C ALA A 211 -9.99 9.36 -1.26
N ILE A 212 -9.38 8.18 -1.46
CA ILE A 212 -9.95 7.12 -2.30
C ILE A 212 -10.58 6.03 -1.42
N PRO A 213 -11.82 5.59 -1.71
CA PRO A 213 -12.42 4.46 -1.00
C PRO A 213 -11.75 3.15 -1.42
N TYR A 214 -11.44 2.32 -0.43
CA TYR A 214 -11.03 0.93 -0.60
C TYR A 214 -12.26 0.03 -0.48
N LEU A 215 -12.48 -0.84 -1.47
CA LEU A 215 -13.63 -1.72 -1.59
C LEU A 215 -13.14 -3.18 -1.67
N GLY A 216 -13.51 -3.99 -0.69
CA GLY A 216 -13.13 -5.40 -0.61
C GLY A 216 -12.77 -5.85 0.80
N LEU A 217 -12.25 -7.07 0.88
CA LEU A 217 -11.71 -7.69 2.10
C LEU A 217 -10.38 -7.07 2.51
N ASP A 218 -9.79 -7.50 3.62
CA ASP A 218 -8.50 -7.02 4.15
C ASP A 218 -8.44 -5.61 4.75
N LYS A 219 -9.58 -4.88 4.81
CA LYS A 219 -9.71 -3.70 5.69
C LYS A 219 -10.35 -4.08 7.02
N THR A 220 -11.58 -4.59 6.99
CA THR A 220 -12.25 -5.25 8.13
C THR A 220 -12.40 -6.74 7.84
N ALA A 221 -12.49 -7.59 8.86
CA ALA A 221 -12.59 -9.05 8.73
C ALA A 221 -13.59 -9.51 7.64
N PRO A 222 -13.36 -10.67 6.99
CA PRO A 222 -12.24 -11.60 7.18
C PRO A 222 -10.92 -11.10 6.58
N LYS A 223 -9.81 -11.40 7.26
CA LYS A 223 -8.44 -11.17 6.78
C LYS A 223 -7.78 -12.52 6.54
N MET A 224 -7.05 -12.67 5.44
CA MET A 224 -6.24 -13.86 5.26
C MET A 224 -5.08 -13.81 6.28
N HIS A 225 -4.83 -14.91 6.99
CA HIS A 225 -3.67 -15.01 7.86
C HIS A 225 -2.99 -16.36 7.71
N GLN A 226 -1.75 -16.29 7.25
CA GLN A 226 -0.86 -17.42 7.06
C GLN A 226 -0.05 -17.63 8.34
N GLN A 227 -0.30 -18.75 9.04
CA GLN A 227 0.32 -19.07 10.35
C GLN A 227 1.82 -19.42 10.27
N ARG A 228 2.26 -19.97 9.12
CA ARG A 228 3.65 -20.37 8.88
C ARG A 228 4.04 -20.13 7.43
N ARG A 229 5.34 -20.15 7.15
CA ARG A 229 5.84 -20.12 5.77
C ARG A 229 5.50 -21.43 5.03
N GLY A 230 5.39 -21.33 3.72
CA GLY A 230 5.29 -22.48 2.85
C GLY A 230 6.64 -23.19 2.74
N LYS A 231 6.63 -24.53 2.76
CA LYS A 231 7.82 -25.30 2.40
C LYS A 231 8.19 -25.04 0.94
N VAL A 232 9.48 -25.06 0.67
CA VAL A 232 10.07 -24.78 -0.64
C VAL A 232 10.65 -26.07 -1.21
N GLY A 233 10.26 -26.40 -2.44
CA GLY A 233 10.99 -27.32 -3.31
C GLY A 233 11.43 -26.59 -4.57
N PHE A 234 12.48 -27.07 -5.24
CA PHE A 234 12.86 -26.57 -6.55
C PHE A 234 13.38 -27.68 -7.45
N THR A 235 13.26 -27.47 -8.75
CA THR A 235 13.81 -28.33 -9.80
C THR A 235 14.63 -27.47 -10.76
N VAL A 236 15.83 -27.94 -11.10
CA VAL A 236 16.73 -27.27 -12.04
C VAL A 236 16.57 -27.93 -13.41
N GLY A 237 16.06 -27.18 -14.38
CA GLY A 237 16.01 -27.55 -15.79
C GLY A 237 17.28 -27.14 -16.54
N GLU A 238 17.30 -27.31 -17.87
CA GLU A 238 18.44 -26.91 -18.70
C GLU A 238 18.58 -25.38 -18.81
N GLU A 239 17.46 -24.66 -18.89
CA GLU A 239 17.43 -23.20 -19.05
C GLU A 239 16.73 -22.46 -17.89
N ASP A 240 16.02 -23.18 -17.02
CA ASP A 240 15.16 -22.59 -15.99
C ASP A 240 15.29 -23.28 -14.63
N ILE A 241 14.81 -22.57 -13.60
CA ILE A 241 14.67 -23.09 -12.24
C ILE A 241 13.21 -22.89 -11.84
N THR A 242 12.52 -23.98 -11.55
CA THR A 242 11.13 -23.95 -11.12
C THR A 242 11.05 -24.11 -9.60
N TYR A 243 10.41 -23.16 -8.92
CA TYR A 243 10.13 -23.23 -7.49
C TYR A 243 8.70 -23.70 -7.23
N LEU A 244 8.54 -24.68 -6.36
CA LEU A 244 7.27 -25.11 -5.80
C LEU A 244 7.18 -24.63 -4.36
N ILE A 245 6.20 -23.79 -4.06
CA ILE A 245 6.00 -23.23 -2.72
C ILE A 245 4.65 -23.69 -2.19
N GLU A 246 4.68 -24.33 -1.03
CA GLU A 246 3.47 -24.80 -0.36
C GLU A 246 2.54 -23.63 -0.01
N ARG A 247 1.28 -23.71 -0.45
CA ARG A 247 0.23 -22.78 -0.03
C ARG A 247 -0.26 -23.15 1.37
N THR A 248 0.04 -22.31 2.37
CA THR A 248 -0.37 -22.56 3.76
C THR A 248 -1.43 -21.59 4.27
N SER A 249 -1.93 -20.70 3.40
CA SER A 249 -2.96 -19.75 3.76
C SER A 249 -4.33 -20.44 3.80
N PRO A 250 -5.12 -20.26 4.87
CA PRO A 250 -6.45 -20.86 4.95
C PRO A 250 -7.37 -20.26 3.88
N PRO A 251 -8.35 -21.02 3.36
CA PRO A 251 -9.36 -20.45 2.48
C PRO A 251 -10.17 -19.39 3.24
N ILE A 252 -10.49 -18.30 2.56
CA ILE A 252 -11.48 -17.34 3.06
C ILE A 252 -12.85 -18.00 2.94
N ASP A 253 -13.70 -17.83 3.96
CA ASP A 253 -15.08 -18.31 3.93
C ASP A 253 -15.82 -17.77 2.68
N PRO A 254 -16.26 -18.65 1.76
CA PRO A 254 -16.89 -18.22 0.51
C PRO A 254 -18.14 -17.37 0.71
N GLU A 255 -18.91 -17.62 1.78
CA GLU A 255 -20.12 -16.84 2.06
C GLU A 255 -19.77 -15.41 2.45
N GLN A 256 -18.81 -15.22 3.36
CA GLN A 256 -18.31 -13.89 3.72
C GLN A 256 -17.70 -13.15 2.53
N LEU A 257 -16.90 -13.86 1.71
CA LEU A 257 -16.33 -13.30 0.48
C LEU A 257 -17.42 -12.78 -0.45
N TRP A 258 -18.47 -13.59 -0.65
CA TRP A 258 -19.60 -13.27 -1.52
C TRP A 258 -20.43 -12.09 -0.99
N GLN A 259 -20.82 -12.12 0.28
CA GLN A 259 -21.59 -11.05 0.92
C GLN A 259 -20.82 -9.72 0.86
N ARG A 260 -19.50 -9.75 1.11
CA ARG A 260 -18.67 -8.56 1.02
C ARG A 260 -18.57 -8.05 -0.42
N ALA A 261 -18.32 -8.93 -1.38
CA ALA A 261 -18.24 -8.55 -2.78
C ALA A 261 -19.53 -7.89 -3.28
N ILE A 262 -20.70 -8.38 -2.86
CA ILE A 262 -22.00 -7.77 -3.19
C ILE A 262 -22.12 -6.37 -2.59
N ALA A 263 -21.83 -6.22 -1.29
CA ALA A 263 -21.98 -4.95 -0.60
C ALA A 263 -21.04 -3.89 -1.17
N ASP A 264 -19.77 -4.21 -1.32
CA ASP A 264 -18.76 -3.30 -1.85
C ASP A 264 -18.92 -3.10 -3.37
N GLY A 265 -19.44 -4.10 -4.08
CA GLY A 265 -19.83 -4.01 -5.48
C GLY A 265 -20.93 -2.98 -5.73
N ALA A 266 -21.92 -2.87 -4.83
CA ALA A 266 -22.95 -1.82 -4.91
C ALA A 266 -22.33 -0.42 -4.78
N ILE A 267 -21.33 -0.26 -3.90
CA ILE A 267 -20.59 0.98 -3.72
C ILE A 267 -19.76 1.29 -4.97
N ALA A 268 -19.03 0.31 -5.51
CA ALA A 268 -18.23 0.44 -6.74
C ALA A 268 -19.08 0.94 -7.92
N LEU A 269 -20.22 0.30 -8.17
CA LEU A 269 -21.14 0.69 -9.24
C LEU A 269 -21.72 2.09 -9.03
N THR A 270 -21.99 2.47 -7.78
CA THR A 270 -22.45 3.83 -7.44
C THR A 270 -21.36 4.87 -7.72
N LYS A 271 -20.12 4.62 -7.27
CA LYS A 271 -18.97 5.50 -7.51
C LYS A 271 -18.70 5.68 -9.01
N ALA A 272 -18.77 4.60 -9.78
CA ALA A 272 -18.62 4.67 -11.23
C ALA A 272 -19.71 5.53 -11.89
N ARG A 273 -20.97 5.45 -11.45
CA ARG A 273 -22.05 6.33 -11.93
C ARG A 273 -21.80 7.80 -11.59
N GLU A 274 -21.20 8.07 -10.43
CA GLU A 274 -20.79 9.40 -9.98
C GLU A 274 -19.48 9.89 -10.62
N ARG A 275 -18.81 9.07 -11.45
CA ARG A 275 -17.45 9.30 -11.97
C ARG A 275 -16.43 9.59 -10.86
N LYS A 276 -16.61 8.93 -9.71
CA LYS A 276 -15.68 9.01 -8.58
C LYS A 276 -14.78 7.78 -8.54
N PRO A 277 -13.50 7.96 -8.20
CA PRO A 277 -12.54 6.88 -8.14
C PRO A 277 -12.79 5.95 -6.94
N PHE A 278 -12.33 4.71 -7.09
CA PHE A 278 -12.29 3.70 -6.02
C PHE A 278 -11.20 2.67 -6.30
N VAL A 279 -10.73 2.02 -5.24
CA VAL A 279 -9.87 0.84 -5.33
C VAL A 279 -10.69 -0.39 -4.98
N ALA A 280 -10.53 -1.46 -5.75
CA ALA A 280 -11.26 -2.71 -5.56
C ALA A 280 -10.31 -3.91 -5.43
N THR A 281 -10.66 -4.85 -4.57
CA THR A 281 -10.07 -6.21 -4.61
C THR A 281 -10.64 -6.99 -5.79
N LEU A 282 -9.97 -8.09 -6.15
CA LEU A 282 -10.35 -8.98 -7.25
C LEU A 282 -11.86 -9.38 -7.26
N PRO A 283 -12.47 -9.89 -6.17
CA PRO A 283 -13.90 -10.23 -6.16
C PRO A 283 -14.83 -9.05 -6.46
N VAL A 284 -14.53 -7.88 -5.90
CA VAL A 284 -15.31 -6.66 -6.12
C VAL A 284 -15.16 -6.21 -7.57
N GLN A 285 -13.95 -6.28 -8.12
CA GLN A 285 -13.67 -5.90 -9.50
C GLN A 285 -14.38 -6.81 -10.52
N ILE A 286 -14.37 -8.13 -10.30
CA ILE A 286 -15.09 -9.09 -11.14
C ILE A 286 -16.58 -8.71 -11.18
N LEU A 287 -17.19 -8.54 -10.01
CA LEU A 287 -18.61 -8.19 -9.90
C LEU A 287 -18.92 -6.84 -10.55
N TYR A 288 -18.07 -5.83 -10.32
CA TYR A 288 -18.19 -4.52 -10.93
C TYR A 288 -18.20 -4.60 -12.46
N GLU A 289 -17.19 -5.26 -13.07
CA GLU A 289 -17.10 -5.36 -14.53
C GLU A 289 -18.23 -6.21 -15.13
N MET A 290 -18.67 -7.27 -14.43
CA MET A 290 -19.81 -8.08 -14.85
C MET A 290 -21.12 -7.29 -14.90
N LEU A 291 -21.34 -6.38 -13.95
CA LEU A 291 -22.61 -5.70 -13.77
C LEU A 291 -22.66 -4.29 -14.34
N PHE A 292 -21.51 -3.72 -14.73
CA PHE A 292 -21.38 -2.31 -15.12
C PHE A 292 -22.45 -1.85 -16.12
N ASP A 293 -22.61 -2.56 -17.24
CA ASP A 293 -23.55 -2.19 -18.29
C ASP A 293 -25.02 -2.29 -17.86
N LYS A 294 -25.36 -3.29 -17.05
CA LYS A 294 -26.73 -3.47 -16.54
C LYS A 294 -27.04 -2.42 -15.48
N ALA A 295 -26.10 -2.15 -14.59
CA ALA A 295 -26.20 -1.13 -13.55
C ALA A 295 -26.35 0.29 -14.14
N LYS A 296 -25.69 0.58 -15.27
CA LYS A 296 -25.85 1.87 -15.98
C LYS A 296 -27.28 2.11 -16.47
N ARG A 297 -28.02 1.05 -16.79
CA ARG A 297 -29.41 1.12 -17.28
C ARG A 297 -30.43 1.11 -16.14
N TYR A 298 -30.02 0.73 -14.93
CA TYR A 298 -30.89 0.65 -13.77
C TYR A 298 -31.28 2.06 -13.28
N ARG A 299 -32.59 2.28 -13.10
CA ARG A 299 -33.14 3.53 -12.56
C ARG A 299 -33.34 3.39 -11.05
N GLY A 300 -32.56 4.15 -10.26
CA GLY A 300 -32.63 4.16 -8.81
C GLY A 300 -31.27 3.96 -8.13
N PRO A 301 -31.26 3.91 -6.78
CA PRO A 301 -30.06 3.64 -6.00
C PRO A 301 -29.59 2.20 -6.20
N ILE A 302 -28.28 2.00 -6.27
CA ILE A 302 -27.68 0.66 -6.34
C ILE A 302 -27.42 0.19 -4.91
N THR A 303 -28.10 -0.87 -4.50
CA THR A 303 -27.94 -1.51 -3.19
C THR A 303 -27.46 -2.95 -3.37
N SER A 304 -27.11 -3.64 -2.28
CA SER A 304 -26.78 -5.07 -2.30
C SER A 304 -27.89 -5.90 -2.97
N ASN A 305 -29.16 -5.60 -2.67
CA ASN A 305 -30.32 -6.27 -3.29
C ASN A 305 -30.40 -5.98 -4.80
N THR A 306 -30.03 -4.76 -5.24
CA THR A 306 -29.95 -4.44 -6.67
C THR A 306 -28.88 -5.29 -7.35
N VAL A 307 -27.69 -5.40 -6.74
CA VAL A 307 -26.58 -6.23 -7.23
C VAL A 307 -27.00 -7.69 -7.36
N GLU A 308 -27.61 -8.26 -6.32
CA GLU A 308 -28.13 -9.64 -6.33
C GLU A 308 -29.15 -9.85 -7.45
N LYS A 309 -30.14 -8.96 -7.59
CA LYS A 309 -31.14 -9.06 -8.66
C LYS A 309 -30.50 -9.03 -10.05
N LEU A 310 -29.51 -8.17 -10.26
CA LEU A 310 -28.79 -8.13 -11.54
C LEU A 310 -28.00 -9.42 -11.78
N LEU A 311 -27.34 -9.97 -10.76
CA LEU A 311 -26.61 -11.24 -10.84
C LEU A 311 -27.53 -12.44 -11.16
N TYR A 312 -28.66 -12.54 -10.46
CA TYR A 312 -29.63 -13.62 -10.64
C TYR A 312 -30.42 -13.49 -11.95
N SER A 313 -30.50 -12.29 -12.53
CA SER A 313 -31.07 -12.09 -13.87
C SER A 313 -30.21 -12.66 -15.00
N MET A 314 -28.92 -12.92 -14.74
CA MET A 314 -28.01 -13.50 -15.74
C MET A 314 -28.12 -15.02 -15.79
N LYS A 315 -28.01 -15.60 -16.98
CA LYS A 315 -27.85 -17.04 -17.14
C LYS A 315 -26.46 -17.47 -16.64
N ALA A 316 -26.32 -18.71 -16.20
CA ALA A 316 -25.02 -19.24 -15.76
C ALA A 316 -23.95 -19.15 -16.87
N THR A 317 -24.34 -19.39 -18.13
CA THR A 317 -23.46 -19.26 -19.30
C THR A 317 -22.98 -17.83 -19.53
N GLU A 318 -23.84 -16.83 -19.31
CA GLU A 318 -23.48 -15.41 -19.37
C GLU A 318 -22.47 -15.05 -18.28
N ARG A 319 -22.70 -15.50 -17.03
CA ARG A 319 -21.76 -15.27 -15.91
C ARG A 319 -20.38 -15.87 -16.19
N ASN A 320 -20.34 -17.14 -16.60
CA ASN A 320 -19.07 -17.82 -16.89
C ASN A 320 -18.29 -17.15 -18.02
N LEU A 321 -18.97 -16.70 -19.07
CA LEU A 321 -18.34 -15.97 -20.17
C LEU A 321 -17.71 -14.64 -19.69
N LEU A 322 -18.41 -13.90 -18.82
CA LEU A 322 -17.88 -12.64 -18.29
C LEU A 322 -16.69 -12.86 -17.37
N ILE A 323 -16.70 -13.90 -16.54
CA ILE A 323 -15.55 -14.29 -15.69
C ILE A 323 -14.35 -14.68 -16.55
N GLN A 324 -14.54 -15.47 -17.62
CA GLN A 324 -13.47 -15.83 -18.54
C GLN A 324 -12.89 -14.62 -19.28
N ARG A 325 -13.75 -13.68 -19.71
CA ARG A 325 -13.29 -12.42 -20.33
C ARG A 325 -12.50 -11.56 -19.35
N PHE A 326 -12.94 -11.50 -18.10
CA PHE A 326 -12.21 -10.81 -17.04
C PHE A 326 -10.83 -11.43 -16.83
N ALA A 327 -10.78 -12.76 -16.69
CA ALA A 327 -9.54 -13.50 -16.53
C ALA A 327 -8.57 -13.27 -17.69
N ALA A 328 -9.04 -13.34 -18.93
CA ALA A 328 -8.24 -13.08 -20.12
C ALA A 328 -7.74 -11.63 -20.19
N LYS A 329 -8.58 -10.65 -19.82
CA LYS A 329 -8.21 -9.22 -19.81
C LYS A 329 -7.09 -8.91 -18.81
N TRP A 330 -7.10 -9.59 -17.67
CA TRP A 330 -6.19 -9.31 -16.55
C TRP A 330 -5.10 -10.36 -16.37
N ASP A 331 -4.96 -11.31 -17.28
CA ASP A 331 -3.99 -12.41 -17.22
C ASP A 331 -4.07 -13.17 -15.88
N ILE A 332 -5.26 -13.66 -15.56
CA ILE A 332 -5.54 -14.44 -14.35
C ILE A 332 -5.80 -15.89 -14.76
N SER A 333 -4.94 -16.78 -14.32
CA SER A 333 -4.97 -18.21 -14.66
C SER A 333 -6.10 -18.99 -13.94
N GLU A 334 -6.51 -18.56 -12.74
CA GLU A 334 -7.65 -19.12 -11.98
C GLU A 334 -8.48 -17.99 -11.34
N PRO A 335 -9.54 -17.50 -12.02
CA PRO A 335 -10.36 -16.37 -11.56
C PRO A 335 -11.42 -16.71 -10.50
#